data_AF-A0AAV5LQM9-F1
#
_entry.id   AF-A0AAV5LQM9-F1
#
_cell.length_a   1.000
_cell.length_b   1.000
_cell.length_c   1.000
_cell.angle_alpha   90.00
_cell.angle_beta   90.00
_cell.angle_gamma   90.00
#
_symmetry.space_group_name_H-M   'P 1'
#
loop_
_entity.id
_entity.type
_entity.pdbx_description
1 polymer ?
#
loop_
_entity_poly.entity_id
_entity_poly.type
_entity_poly.pdbx_seq_one_letter_code
_entity_poly.pdbx_strand_id
1 'polypeptide(L)'
;MYCNFKEYGVEYVKQAVKEDDAGNYSRAFTLYMNALEYFRTHLKYEKNPKIREVMKDKVAEYLRRAEELRAILDNGGTAPNLNVNVGSSTHAQSKPNNGGQKDKEDPEQAKLRAGLDSAIIREKPNVRWSDVAGLESAKQALQEAVILPVKFPQFFTG
;
A
#
# COMPACT_ATOMS: atom_id res chain seq x y z
N MET A 1 -13.51 -16.86 19.40
CA MET A 1 -13.40 -15.40 19.36
C MET A 1 -12.21 -15.06 18.47
N TYR A 2 -12.46 -14.73 17.20
CA TYR A 2 -11.39 -14.31 16.29
C TYR A 2 -11.04 -12.89 16.72
N CYS A 3 -10.03 -12.71 17.56
CA CYS A 3 -9.56 -11.37 17.88
C CYS A 3 -9.10 -10.74 16.56
N ASN A 4 -9.62 -9.56 16.21
CA ASN A 4 -9.26 -8.87 14.97
C ASN A 4 -7.84 -8.27 15.08
N PHE A 5 -6.82 -9.14 15.16
CA PHE A 5 -5.41 -8.75 15.22
C PHE A 5 -5.02 -7.82 14.07
N LYS A 6 -5.64 -8.00 12.89
CA LYS A 6 -5.49 -7.11 11.75
C LYS A 6 -5.92 -5.67 12.05
N GLU A 7 -7.03 -5.46 12.75
CA GLU A 7 -7.54 -4.13 13.06
C GLU A 7 -6.61 -3.41 14.04
N TYR A 8 -6.15 -4.11 15.08
CA TYR A 8 -5.14 -3.58 15.99
C TYR A 8 -3.84 -3.21 15.26
N GLY A 9 -3.35 -4.10 14.38
CA GLY A 9 -2.17 -3.80 13.55
C GLY A 9 -2.35 -2.55 12.69
N VAL A 10 -3.52 -2.36 12.07
CA VAL A 10 -3.84 -1.17 11.28
C VAL A 10 -3.87 0.10 12.14
N GLU A 11 -4.40 0.05 13.35
CA GLU A 11 -4.39 1.20 14.26
C GLU A 11 -2.97 1.61 14.66
N TYR A 12 -2.09 0.65 14.94
CA TYR A 12 -0.68 0.94 15.20
C TYR A 12 0.02 1.55 13.97
N VAL A 13 -0.25 1.05 12.76
CA VAL A 13 0.31 1.64 11.52
C VAL A 13 -0.14 3.10 11.36
N LYS A 14 -1.43 3.41 11.57
CA LYS A 14 -1.93 4.78 11.45
C LYS A 14 -1.19 5.74 12.40
N GLN A 15 -0.98 5.29 13.63
CA GLN A 15 -0.21 6.06 14.61
C GLN A 15 1.25 6.17 14.21
N ALA A 16 1.86 5.08 13.72
CA ALA A 16 3.24 5.07 13.26
C ALA A 16 3.48 6.08 12.14
N VAL A 17 2.63 6.08 11.10
CA VAL A 17 2.69 7.03 9.98
C VAL A 17 2.55 8.47 10.47
N LYS A 18 1.61 8.73 11.38
CA LYS A 18 1.42 10.07 11.95
C LYS A 18 2.68 10.58 12.69
N GLU A 19 3.35 9.71 13.43
CA GLU A 19 4.58 10.05 14.15
C GLU A 19 5.79 10.14 13.20
N ASP A 20 5.82 9.33 12.16
CA ASP A 20 6.84 9.36 11.10
C ASP A 20 6.78 10.68 10.32
N ASP A 21 5.59 11.08 9.88
CA ASP A 21 5.34 12.37 9.22
C ASP A 21 5.66 13.56 10.15
N ALA A 22 5.53 13.38 11.47
CA ALA A 22 5.91 14.38 12.47
C ALA A 22 7.42 14.41 12.77
N GLY A 23 8.22 13.51 12.18
CA GLY A 23 9.67 13.41 12.42
C GLY A 23 10.04 12.72 13.74
N ASN A 24 9.07 12.14 14.45
CA ASN A 24 9.28 11.42 15.71
C ASN A 24 9.72 9.97 15.45
N TYR A 25 10.87 9.81 14.79
CA TYR A 25 11.33 8.52 14.27
C TYR A 25 11.49 7.42 15.33
N SER A 26 11.91 7.75 16.57
CA SER A 26 12.02 6.78 17.65
C SER A 26 10.66 6.16 18.01
N ARG A 27 9.63 7.00 18.10
CA ARG A 27 8.28 6.56 18.42
C ARG A 27 7.63 5.84 17.25
N ALA A 28 7.82 6.36 16.04
CA ALA A 28 7.35 5.73 14.80
C ALA A 28 7.92 4.31 14.66
N PHE A 29 9.21 4.13 14.89
CA PHE A 29 9.87 2.81 14.84
C PHE A 29 9.22 1.80 15.79
N THR A 30 9.01 2.18 17.07
CA THR A 30 8.35 1.30 18.04
C THR A 30 6.93 0.94 17.62
N LEU A 31 6.16 1.90 17.11
CA LEU A 31 4.79 1.67 16.65
C LEU A 31 4.74 0.75 15.42
N TYR A 32 5.68 0.87 14.48
CA TYR A 32 5.83 -0.06 13.36
C TYR A 32 6.15 -1.48 13.84
N MET A 33 7.08 -1.64 14.79
CA MET A 33 7.40 -2.95 15.38
C MET A 33 6.18 -3.60 16.04
N ASN A 34 5.41 -2.82 16.81
CA ASN A 34 4.18 -3.31 17.42
C ASN A 34 3.16 -3.77 16.36
N ALA A 35 2.95 -2.96 15.30
CA ALA A 35 2.05 -3.33 14.20
C ALA A 35 2.45 -4.66 13.53
N LEU A 36 3.74 -4.87 13.29
CA LEU A 36 4.28 -6.08 12.69
C LEU A 36 4.03 -7.32 13.56
N GLU A 37 4.06 -7.19 14.88
CA GLU A 37 3.73 -8.29 15.80
C GLU A 37 2.27 -8.73 15.68
N TYR A 38 1.34 -7.78 15.57
CA TYR A 38 -0.07 -8.07 15.32
C TYR A 38 -0.29 -8.73 13.95
N PHE A 39 0.41 -8.27 12.90
CA PHE A 39 0.33 -8.88 11.58
C PHE A 39 0.94 -10.28 11.54
N ARG A 40 2.04 -10.53 12.26
CA ARG A 40 2.60 -11.88 12.44
C ARG A 40 1.58 -12.82 13.07
N THR A 41 0.88 -12.35 14.10
CA THR A 41 -0.18 -13.13 14.76
C THR A 41 -1.34 -13.38 13.81
N HIS A 42 -1.77 -12.37 13.05
CA HIS A 42 -2.81 -12.55 12.03
C HIS A 42 -2.42 -13.59 10.97
N LEU A 43 -1.18 -13.53 10.44
CA LEU A 43 -0.65 -14.49 9.47
C LEU A 43 -0.58 -15.93 9.98
N LYS A 44 -0.41 -16.14 11.30
CA LYS A 44 -0.40 -17.46 11.93
C LYS A 44 -1.78 -18.14 11.85
N TYR A 45 -2.86 -17.36 11.90
CA TYR A 45 -4.22 -17.89 11.96
C TYR A 45 -5.02 -17.70 10.66
N GLU A 46 -4.53 -16.85 9.74
CA GLU A 46 -5.14 -16.64 8.43
C GLU A 46 -5.02 -17.89 7.56
N LYS A 47 -6.14 -18.36 7.02
CA LYS A 47 -6.21 -19.57 6.19
C LYS A 47 -6.32 -19.24 4.70
N ASN A 48 -6.81 -18.05 4.36
CA ASN A 48 -7.01 -17.67 2.97
C ASN A 48 -5.65 -17.29 2.33
N PRO A 49 -5.18 -18.04 1.32
CA PRO A 49 -3.86 -17.81 0.72
C PRO A 49 -3.73 -16.43 0.07
N LYS A 50 -4.82 -15.88 -0.49
CA LYS A 50 -4.80 -14.53 -1.09
C LYS A 50 -4.61 -13.45 -0.03
N ILE A 51 -5.32 -13.57 1.10
CA ILE A 51 -5.21 -12.61 2.21
C ILE A 51 -3.81 -12.69 2.84
N ARG A 52 -3.28 -13.91 3.00
CA ARG A 52 -1.91 -14.11 3.49
C ARG A 52 -0.88 -13.43 2.60
N GLU A 53 -1.02 -13.56 1.28
CA GLU A 53 -0.05 -12.96 0.37
C GLU A 53 -0.08 -11.43 0.44
N VAL A 54 -1.26 -10.83 0.33
CA VAL A 54 -1.43 -9.37 0.50
C VAL A 54 -0.92 -8.89 1.86
N MET A 55 -1.15 -9.66 2.93
CA MET A 55 -0.69 -9.29 4.27
C MET A 55 0.83 -9.41 4.41
N LYS A 56 1.48 -10.37 3.75
CA LYS A 56 2.95 -10.45 3.70
C LYS A 56 3.55 -9.27 2.96
N ASP A 57 2.97 -8.88 1.83
CA ASP A 57 3.44 -7.73 1.05
C ASP A 57 3.40 -6.46 1.92
N LYS A 58 2.30 -6.27 2.66
CA LYS A 58 2.18 -5.16 3.62
C LYS A 58 3.15 -5.26 4.80
N VAL A 59 3.39 -6.46 5.32
CA VAL A 59 4.42 -6.67 6.35
C VAL A 59 5.81 -6.28 5.83
N ALA A 60 6.15 -6.65 4.59
CA ALA A 60 7.43 -6.30 3.98
C ALA A 60 7.57 -4.79 3.79
N GLU A 61 6.51 -4.10 3.36
CA GLU A 61 6.46 -2.65 3.21
C GLU A 61 6.74 -1.93 4.54
N TYR A 62 6.04 -2.30 5.61
CA TYR A 62 6.23 -1.69 6.92
C TYR A 62 7.58 -2.04 7.56
N LEU A 63 8.09 -3.25 7.30
CA LEU A 63 9.41 -3.66 7.77
C LEU A 63 10.51 -2.83 7.11
N ARG A 64 10.44 -2.62 5.79
CA ARG A 64 11.38 -1.75 5.07
C ARG A 64 11.38 -0.33 5.64
N ARG A 65 10.20 0.25 5.89
CA ARG A 65 10.12 1.59 6.49
C ARG A 65 10.75 1.61 7.89
N ALA A 66 10.50 0.59 8.70
CA ALA A 66 11.08 0.52 10.03
C ALA A 66 12.62 0.33 10.00
N GLU A 67 13.17 -0.36 9.00
CA GLU A 67 14.63 -0.45 8.78
C GLU A 67 15.23 0.91 8.42
N GLU A 68 14.56 1.70 7.56
CA GLU A 68 14.97 3.07 7.25
C GLU A 68 14.97 3.96 8.51
N LEU A 69 13.92 3.88 9.31
CA LEU A 69 13.83 4.60 10.58
C LEU A 69 14.93 4.18 11.55
N ARG A 70 15.24 2.89 11.63
CA ARG A 70 16.35 2.39 12.44
C ARG A 70 17.69 2.98 11.98
N ALA A 71 17.96 3.01 10.67
CA ALA A 71 19.18 3.60 10.15
C ALA A 71 19.30 5.10 10.48
N ILE A 72 18.19 5.84 10.45
CA ILE A 72 18.16 7.26 10.87
C ILE A 72 18.49 7.41 12.36
N LEU A 73 17.93 6.54 13.20
CA LEU A 73 18.16 6.55 14.65
C LEU A 73 19.59 6.13 15.02
N ASP A 74 20.14 5.12 14.34
CA ASP A 74 21.49 4.62 14.55
C ASP A 74 22.53 5.66 14.04
N ASN A 75 22.26 6.33 12.92
CA ASN A 75 23.08 7.44 12.41
C ASN A 75 22.97 8.72 13.26
N GLY A 76 21.85 8.92 13.96
CA GLY A 76 21.65 10.00 14.93
C GLY A 76 22.33 9.76 16.28
N GLY A 77 22.85 8.55 16.52
CA GLY A 77 23.46 8.13 17.78
C GLY A 77 25.00 8.09 17.79
N THR A 78 25.68 8.18 16.65
CA THR A 78 27.15 8.26 16.58
C THR A 78 27.55 8.83 15.22
N ALA A 79 28.21 9.98 15.20
CA ALA A 79 29.00 10.37 14.02
C ALA A 79 30.12 9.33 13.84
N PRO A 80 30.28 8.79 12.63
CA PRO A 80 31.51 9.14 11.94
C PRO A 80 31.26 9.47 10.47
N ASN A 81 31.80 10.61 10.10
CA ASN A 81 32.25 10.86 8.75
C ASN A 81 33.33 9.81 8.41
N LEU A 82 33.00 8.80 7.60
CA LEU A 82 33.96 8.11 6.75
C LEU A 82 33.28 7.67 5.46
N ASN A 83 33.49 8.50 4.45
CA ASN A 83 33.71 8.15 3.05
C ASN A 83 34.11 6.68 2.85
N VAL A 84 33.22 5.85 2.29
CA VAL A 84 33.57 4.53 1.74
C VAL A 84 33.51 4.63 0.22
N ASN A 85 34.63 5.08 -0.33
CA ASN A 85 35.07 4.78 -1.68
C ASN A 85 36.08 3.63 -1.61
N VAL A 86 35.62 2.39 -1.77
CA VAL A 86 36.46 1.25 -2.12
C VAL A 86 35.76 0.49 -3.24
N GLY A 87 36.21 0.77 -4.45
CA GLY A 87 35.98 -0.08 -5.61
C GLY A 87 36.96 -1.26 -5.63
N SER A 88 36.56 -2.30 -6.36
CA SER A 88 37.35 -3.16 -7.27
C SER A 88 36.67 -4.54 -7.24
N SER A 89 35.88 -4.94 -8.23
CA SER A 89 36.25 -5.35 -9.60
C SER A 89 35.91 -6.83 -9.77
N THR A 90 34.87 -7.13 -10.53
CA THR A 90 34.80 -8.36 -11.32
C THR A 90 34.52 -7.99 -12.77
N HIS A 91 35.50 -8.34 -13.60
CA HIS A 91 35.55 -8.20 -15.04
C HIS A 91 34.49 -9.11 -15.71
N ALA A 92 33.78 -8.61 -16.72
CA ALA A 92 33.57 -9.33 -17.97
C ALA A 92 33.01 -8.39 -19.06
N GLN A 93 33.71 -8.35 -20.18
CA GLN A 93 33.41 -7.58 -21.40
C GLN A 93 32.16 -8.07 -22.13
N SER A 94 31.46 -7.16 -22.84
CA SER A 94 31.13 -7.39 -24.26
C SER A 94 30.70 -6.10 -25.00
N LYS A 95 31.41 -5.88 -26.09
CA LYS A 95 31.29 -5.02 -27.29
C LYS A 95 30.04 -4.14 -27.57
N PRO A 96 30.25 -3.00 -28.29
CA PRO A 96 29.20 -2.09 -28.79
C PRO A 96 28.79 -2.36 -30.25
N ASN A 97 27.53 -2.06 -30.61
CA ASN A 97 27.06 -1.72 -31.98
C ASN A 97 25.57 -1.29 -31.88
N ASN A 98 25.16 -0.06 -32.17
CA ASN A 98 24.93 0.61 -33.46
C ASN A 98 23.44 0.74 -33.81
N GLY A 99 22.94 1.99 -33.79
CA GLY A 99 22.21 2.58 -34.92
C GLY A 99 20.68 2.43 -35.05
N GLY A 100 19.98 3.58 -34.98
CA GLY A 100 18.65 3.84 -35.58
C GLY A 100 17.46 3.37 -34.72
N GLN A 101 16.37 4.12 -34.52
CA GLN A 101 15.69 5.02 -35.44
C GLN A 101 14.74 5.95 -34.66
N LYS A 102 14.57 7.18 -35.18
CA LYS A 102 13.68 8.22 -34.68
C LYS A 102 12.22 7.87 -34.95
N ASP A 103 11.42 7.71 -33.90
CA ASP A 103 10.02 8.12 -33.90
C ASP A 103 9.91 9.31 -32.97
N LYS A 104 9.65 10.49 -33.54
CA LYS A 104 9.36 11.69 -32.76
C LYS A 104 7.96 11.54 -32.16
N GLU A 105 7.85 10.82 -31.04
CA GLU A 105 6.74 11.07 -30.13
C GLU A 105 6.92 12.48 -29.58
N ASP A 106 5.97 13.34 -29.92
CA ASP A 106 5.91 14.70 -29.39
C ASP A 106 5.98 14.63 -27.86
N PRO A 107 6.95 15.30 -27.20
CA PRO A 107 7.10 15.24 -25.74
C PRO A 107 5.82 15.66 -25.00
N GLU A 108 4.92 16.37 -25.66
CA GLU A 108 3.59 16.69 -25.15
C GLU A 108 2.67 15.46 -25.08
N GLN A 109 2.66 14.58 -26.10
CA GLN A 109 1.85 13.36 -26.09
C GLN A 109 2.31 12.35 -25.03
N ALA A 110 3.63 12.25 -24.81
CA ALA A 110 4.17 11.41 -23.75
C ALA A 110 3.76 11.91 -22.35
N LYS A 111 3.76 13.23 -22.13
CA LYS A 111 3.26 13.85 -20.89
C LYS A 111 1.76 13.65 -20.69
N LEU A 112 0.98 13.78 -21.75
CA LEU A 112 -0.47 13.54 -21.71
C LEU A 112 -0.79 12.09 -21.36
N ARG A 113 -0.10 11.11 -21.99
CA ARG A 113 -0.29 9.68 -21.67
C ARG A 113 0.12 9.34 -20.24
N ALA A 114 1.26 9.86 -19.77
CA ALA A 114 1.70 9.67 -18.39
C ALA A 114 0.73 10.27 -17.37
N GLY A 115 0.16 11.45 -17.67
CA GLY A 115 -0.88 12.08 -16.85
C GLY A 115 -2.14 11.22 -16.76
N LEU A 116 -2.64 10.73 -17.90
CA LEU A 116 -3.84 9.88 -17.95
C LEU A 116 -3.63 8.54 -17.23
N ASP A 117 -2.46 7.93 -17.34
CA ASP A 117 -2.16 6.66 -16.65
C ASP A 117 -2.13 6.79 -15.13
N SER A 118 -1.74 7.95 -14.59
CA SER A 118 -1.80 8.23 -13.14
C SER A 118 -3.23 8.49 -12.61
N ALA A 119 -4.13 8.96 -13.48
CA ALA A 119 -5.52 9.25 -13.11
C ALA A 119 -6.41 8.00 -13.16
N ILE A 120 -5.99 6.97 -13.89
CA ILE A 120 -6.71 5.70 -13.97
C ILE A 120 -6.32 4.85 -12.76
N ILE A 121 -7.22 4.81 -11.77
CA ILE A 121 -7.10 3.88 -10.64
C ILE A 121 -7.34 2.46 -11.18
N ARG A 122 -6.27 1.68 -11.34
CA ARG A 122 -6.29 0.30 -11.88
C ARG A 122 -6.72 -0.75 -10.85
N GLU A 123 -6.70 -0.38 -9.56
CA GLU A 123 -7.08 -1.25 -8.45
C GLU A 123 -8.54 -1.03 -8.04
N LYS A 124 -9.22 -2.09 -7.57
CA LYS A 124 -10.61 -1.99 -7.14
C LYS A 124 -10.70 -1.04 -5.93
N PRO A 125 -11.27 0.16 -6.06
CA PRO A 125 -11.28 1.10 -4.96
C PRO A 125 -12.23 0.56 -3.88
N ASN A 126 -11.79 0.60 -2.62
CA ASN A 126 -12.59 0.19 -1.48
C ASN A 126 -13.55 1.31 -1.08
N VAL A 127 -14.52 1.60 -1.95
CA VAL A 127 -15.50 2.67 -1.76
C VAL A 127 -16.65 2.22 -0.85
N ARG A 128 -16.98 3.03 0.15
CA ARG A 128 -18.16 2.82 0.99
C ARG A 128 -19.34 3.61 0.47
N TRP A 129 -20.55 3.17 0.81
CA TRP A 129 -21.79 3.85 0.45
C TRP A 129 -21.89 5.28 0.98
N SER A 130 -21.20 5.58 2.08
CA SER A 130 -21.06 6.94 2.65
C SER A 130 -20.22 7.88 1.78
N ASP A 131 -19.33 7.33 0.95
CA ASP A 131 -18.29 8.10 0.27
C ASP A 131 -18.78 8.63 -1.09
N VAL A 132 -19.98 8.21 -1.52
CA VAL A 132 -20.61 8.65 -2.78
C VAL A 132 -21.56 9.82 -2.49
N ALA A 133 -21.18 11.04 -2.84
CA ALA A 133 -22.05 12.21 -2.67
C ALA A 133 -23.09 12.33 -3.80
N GLY A 134 -24.31 12.79 -3.50
CA GLY A 134 -25.29 13.25 -4.50
C GLY A 134 -26.15 12.19 -5.20
N LEU A 135 -26.12 10.92 -4.80
CA LEU A 135 -26.88 9.81 -5.43
C LEU A 135 -27.88 9.12 -4.49
N GLU A 136 -28.53 9.84 -3.59
CA GLU A 136 -29.36 9.23 -2.54
C GLU A 136 -30.55 8.43 -3.09
N SER A 137 -31.21 8.92 -4.15
CA SER A 137 -32.32 8.22 -4.79
C SER A 137 -31.89 6.91 -5.45
N ALA A 138 -30.78 6.93 -6.20
CA ALA A 138 -30.23 5.74 -6.84
C ALA A 138 -29.73 4.71 -5.81
N LYS A 139 -29.13 5.21 -4.73
CA LYS A 139 -28.70 4.41 -3.59
C LYS A 139 -29.88 3.68 -2.94
N GLN A 140 -30.94 4.40 -2.61
CA GLN A 140 -32.14 3.84 -1.99
C GLN A 140 -32.80 2.82 -2.91
N ALA A 141 -32.96 3.12 -4.21
CA ALA A 141 -33.56 2.20 -5.17
C ALA A 141 -32.80 0.86 -5.28
N LEU A 142 -31.47 0.90 -5.24
CA LEU A 142 -30.64 -0.31 -5.26
C LEU A 142 -30.75 -1.13 -3.97
N GLN A 143 -30.81 -0.47 -2.81
CA GLN A 143 -31.03 -1.15 -1.53
C GLN A 143 -32.42 -1.79 -1.49
N GLU A 144 -33.43 -1.05 -1.91
CA GLU A 144 -34.81 -1.50 -2.01
C GLU A 144 -34.96 -2.69 -2.96
N ALA A 145 -34.39 -2.62 -4.17
CA ALA A 145 -34.44 -3.70 -5.14
C ALA A 145 -33.83 -5.02 -4.64
N VAL A 146 -32.91 -4.96 -3.67
CA VAL A 146 -32.30 -6.15 -3.05
C VAL A 146 -33.08 -6.62 -1.83
N ILE A 147 -33.63 -5.71 -1.03
CA ILE A 147 -34.29 -6.03 0.25
C ILE A 147 -35.77 -6.36 0.07
N LEU A 148 -36.48 -5.66 -0.81
CA LEU A 148 -37.93 -5.86 -1.03
C LEU A 148 -38.29 -7.28 -1.49
N PRO A 149 -37.53 -7.94 -2.39
CA PRO A 149 -37.82 -9.32 -2.77
C PRO A 149 -37.75 -10.30 -1.60
N VAL A 150 -36.86 -10.05 -0.63
CA VAL A 150 -36.72 -10.89 0.57
C VAL A 150 -37.79 -10.56 1.60
N LYS A 151 -38.16 -9.27 1.73
CA LYS A 151 -39.12 -8.80 2.73
C LYS A 151 -40.58 -9.03 2.33
N PHE A 152 -40.86 -8.99 1.03
CA PHE A 152 -42.19 -9.20 0.48
C PHE A 152 -42.16 -10.15 -0.74
N PRO A 153 -41.74 -11.42 -0.56
CA PRO A 153 -41.58 -12.36 -1.66
C PRO A 153 -42.86 -12.55 -2.50
N GLN A 154 -44.04 -12.38 -1.89
CA GLN A 154 -45.34 -12.46 -2.54
C GLN A 154 -45.61 -11.38 -3.62
N PHE A 155 -44.89 -10.25 -3.61
CA PHE A 155 -45.01 -9.22 -4.66
C PHE A 155 -43.98 -9.42 -5.79
N PHE A 156 -43.08 -10.38 -5.65
CA PHE A 156 -41.99 -10.68 -6.58
C PHE A 156 -42.02 -12.14 -7.06
N THR A 157 -43.18 -12.79 -6.97
CA THR A 157 -43.45 -14.07 -7.65
C THR A 157 -43.64 -13.77 -9.14
N GLY A 158 -42.55 -13.80 -9.90
CA GLY A 158 -42.62 -13.74 -11.37
C GLY A 158 -43.46 -14.87 -11.95
#